data_AF-A0A2E0IWP0-F1
#
_entry.id   AF-A0A2E0IWP0-F1
#
_cell.length_a   1.000
_cell.length_b   1.000
_cell.length_c   1.000
_cell.angle_alpha   90.00
_cell.angle_beta   90.00
_cell.angle_gamma   90.00
#
_symmetry.space_group_name_H-M   'P 1'
#
loop_
_entity.id
_entity.type
_entity.pdbx_description
1 polymer ?
#
loop_
_entity_poly.entity_id
_entity_poly.type
_entity_poly.pdbx_seq_one_letter_code
_entity_poly.pdbx_strand_id
1 'polypeptide(L)'
;NRVILDRSGRFETLTLESVKQAKSLKGIERTQAVSSELASDLGDVRQKILANPANASRYIRLQPERQNGNLVGYRIYPGADRGLFEKAGLKPGELVTAVNGQPLDNPAASLKLLSNLASASSASVTLERDGQQRTVTVNF
;
A
#
# COMPACT_ATOMS: atom_id res chain seq x y z
N ASN A 1 31.64 10.16 -8.44
CA ASN A 1 31.42 10.27 -6.98
C ASN A 1 30.78 9.01 -6.45
N ARG A 2 31.37 8.40 -5.41
CA ARG A 2 31.06 7.06 -4.88
C ARG A 2 30.93 7.17 -3.35
N VAL A 3 29.94 6.50 -2.76
CA VAL A 3 29.82 6.32 -1.31
C VAL A 3 29.64 4.83 -1.01
N ILE A 4 30.35 4.34 0.01
CA ILE A 4 30.47 2.94 0.45
C ILE A 4 29.79 2.83 1.83
N LEU A 5 29.06 1.76 2.09
CA LEU A 5 28.71 1.32 3.45
C LEU A 5 28.93 -0.20 3.57
N ASP A 6 29.61 -0.61 4.64
CA ASP A 6 29.97 -1.99 4.99
C ASP A 6 29.07 -2.53 6.12
N ARG A 7 28.49 -3.72 5.92
CA ARG A 7 28.10 -4.65 7.01
C ARG A 7 27.91 -6.06 6.45
N SER A 8 28.89 -6.94 6.69
CA SER A 8 28.74 -8.40 6.76
C SER A 8 28.53 -9.21 5.45
N GLY A 9 29.39 -9.01 4.46
CA GLY A 9 30.09 -10.15 3.83
C GLY A 9 29.41 -10.96 2.72
N ARG A 10 28.27 -10.55 2.14
CA ARG A 10 27.84 -11.04 0.81
C ARG A 10 27.42 -9.89 -0.08
N PHE A 11 28.28 -9.58 -1.05
CA PHE A 11 27.99 -8.65 -2.13
C PHE A 11 27.14 -9.38 -3.18
N GLU A 12 25.83 -9.16 -3.19
CA GLU A 12 25.02 -9.42 -4.37
C GLU A 12 24.83 -8.10 -5.12
N THR A 13 25.50 -7.97 -6.25
CA THR A 13 25.20 -6.96 -7.25
C THR A 13 23.90 -7.36 -7.94
N LEU A 14 22.77 -6.76 -7.56
CA LEU A 14 21.61 -6.74 -8.45
C LEU A 14 21.74 -5.54 -9.37
N THR A 15 22.43 -5.77 -10.48
CA THR A 15 22.46 -4.88 -11.64
C THR A 15 21.02 -4.65 -12.12
N LEU A 16 20.53 -3.43 -11.98
CA LEU A 16 19.24 -2.94 -12.52
C LEU A 16 19.30 -2.74 -14.05
N GLU A 17 20.09 -3.55 -14.76
CA GLU A 17 20.31 -3.42 -16.20
C GLU A 17 19.94 -4.68 -17.00
N SER A 18 19.62 -5.81 -16.35
CA SER A 18 19.29 -7.07 -17.06
C SER A 18 17.80 -7.45 -17.10
N VAL A 19 16.88 -6.59 -16.63
CA VAL A 19 15.42 -6.83 -16.80
C VAL A 19 14.83 -6.01 -17.95
N LYS A 20 15.62 -5.14 -18.60
CA LYS A 20 15.17 -4.30 -19.71
C LYS A 20 15.11 -4.99 -21.08
N GLN A 21 15.49 -6.27 -21.24
CA GLN A 21 15.62 -6.89 -22.57
C GLN A 21 15.06 -8.32 -22.78
N ALA A 22 14.35 -8.94 -21.84
CA ALA A 22 13.92 -10.35 -22.02
C ALA A 22 12.39 -10.64 -22.03
N LYS A 23 11.48 -9.66 -21.89
CA LYS A 23 10.03 -9.97 -21.85
C LYS A 23 9.06 -8.98 -22.53
N SER A 24 9.56 -8.00 -23.27
CA SER A 24 8.81 -7.43 -24.41
C SER A 24 8.77 -8.54 -25.46
N LEU A 25 7.70 -9.31 -25.65
CA LEU A 25 6.60 -8.98 -26.54
C LEU A 25 5.37 -9.90 -26.31
N LYS A 26 5.29 -10.62 -25.16
CA LYS A 26 4.19 -11.56 -24.85
C LYS A 26 3.52 -11.36 -23.47
N GLY A 27 4.01 -10.42 -22.66
CA GLY A 27 3.53 -10.16 -21.29
C GLY A 27 2.70 -8.90 -21.11
N ILE A 28 2.59 -8.05 -22.15
CA ILE A 28 1.96 -6.74 -22.04
C ILE A 28 0.43 -6.87 -21.93
N GLU A 29 -0.18 -7.83 -22.65
CA GLU A 29 -1.63 -8.05 -22.61
C GLU A 29 -2.12 -8.61 -21.26
N ARG A 30 -1.41 -9.58 -20.67
CA ARG A 30 -1.76 -10.13 -19.34
C ARG A 30 -1.52 -9.14 -18.21
N THR A 31 -0.50 -8.28 -18.32
CA THR A 31 -0.20 -7.29 -17.27
C THR A 31 -1.23 -6.15 -17.30
N GLN A 32 -1.65 -5.69 -18.49
CA GLN A 32 -2.68 -4.68 -18.64
C GLN A 32 -4.06 -5.16 -18.19
N ALA A 33 -4.44 -6.39 -18.55
CA ALA A 33 -5.69 -7.00 -18.08
C ALA A 33 -5.77 -7.05 -16.55
N VAL A 34 -4.74 -7.60 -15.89
CA VAL A 34 -4.69 -7.69 -14.42
C VAL A 34 -4.73 -6.31 -13.75
N SER A 35 -4.07 -5.30 -14.30
CA SER A 35 -4.15 -3.93 -13.78
C SER A 35 -5.51 -3.28 -14.00
N SER A 36 -6.20 -3.58 -15.10
CA SER A 36 -7.55 -3.08 -15.38
C SER A 36 -8.58 -3.74 -14.48
N GLU A 37 -8.48 -5.05 -14.30
CA GLU A 37 -9.36 -5.83 -13.42
C GLU A 37 -9.18 -5.38 -11.95
N LEU A 38 -7.94 -5.16 -11.51
CA LEU A 38 -7.66 -4.63 -10.18
C LEU A 38 -8.22 -3.21 -9.98
N ALA A 39 -8.10 -2.34 -10.99
CA ALA A 39 -8.66 -0.99 -10.93
C ALA A 39 -10.20 -1.03 -10.84
N SER A 40 -10.86 -1.90 -11.62
CA SER A 40 -12.30 -2.10 -11.55
C SER A 40 -12.75 -2.64 -10.18
N ASP A 41 -12.06 -3.65 -9.65
CA ASP A 41 -12.33 -4.21 -8.32
C ASP A 41 -12.18 -3.14 -7.22
N LEU A 42 -11.14 -2.31 -7.30
CA LEU A 42 -10.90 -1.21 -6.35
C LEU A 42 -12.00 -0.14 -6.43
N GLY A 43 -12.49 0.16 -7.64
CA GLY A 43 -13.59 1.09 -7.87
C GLY A 43 -14.91 0.60 -7.29
N ASP A 44 -15.24 -0.68 -7.48
CA ASP A 44 -16.43 -1.31 -6.90
C ASP A 44 -16.35 -1.36 -5.37
N VAL A 45 -15.18 -1.71 -4.83
CA VAL A 45 -14.94 -1.68 -3.39
C VAL A 45 -15.10 -0.26 -2.85
N ARG A 46 -14.53 0.74 -3.53
CA ARG A 46 -14.69 2.15 -3.16
C ARG A 46 -16.16 2.56 -3.13
N GLN A 47 -16.95 2.23 -4.15
CA GLN A 47 -18.38 2.52 -4.18
C GLN A 47 -19.13 1.87 -3.01
N LYS A 48 -18.83 0.60 -2.68
CA LYS A 48 -19.45 -0.12 -1.56
C LYS A 48 -19.08 0.48 -0.20
N ILE A 49 -17.85 1.01 -0.06
CA ILE A 49 -17.39 1.73 1.14
C ILE A 49 -18.04 3.11 1.24
N LEU A 50 -18.17 3.84 0.13
CA LEU A 50 -18.85 5.13 0.08
C LEU A 50 -20.35 5.00 0.41
N ALA A 51 -21.02 3.97 -0.12
CA ALA A 51 -22.43 3.71 0.13
C ALA A 51 -22.70 3.28 1.58
N ASN A 52 -21.76 2.57 2.20
CA ASN A 52 -21.82 2.23 3.61
C ASN A 52 -20.40 2.10 4.19
N PRO A 53 -19.90 3.11 4.93
CA PRO A 53 -18.55 3.11 5.51
C PRO A 53 -18.24 1.89 6.39
N ALA A 54 -19.26 1.25 6.96
CA ALA A 54 -19.08 0.00 7.72
C ALA A 54 -18.51 -1.14 6.86
N ASN A 55 -18.73 -1.12 5.53
CA ASN A 55 -18.19 -2.12 4.61
C ASN A 55 -16.67 -2.04 4.45
N ALA A 56 -16.01 -0.94 4.81
CA ALA A 56 -14.55 -0.85 4.76
C ALA A 56 -13.88 -1.95 5.58
N SER A 57 -14.45 -2.26 6.74
CA SER A 57 -13.99 -3.33 7.65
C SER A 57 -14.01 -4.73 7.02
N ARG A 58 -14.82 -4.94 5.96
CA ARG A 58 -14.90 -6.21 5.22
C ARG A 58 -13.66 -6.47 4.39
N TYR A 59 -12.98 -5.41 3.93
CA TYR A 59 -11.80 -5.51 3.08
C TYR A 59 -10.51 -5.30 3.88
N ILE A 60 -10.50 -4.33 4.79
CA ILE A 60 -9.33 -3.99 5.59
C ILE A 60 -9.70 -3.65 7.02
N ARG A 61 -8.94 -4.16 7.97
CA ARG A 61 -9.04 -3.82 9.40
C ARG A 61 -7.85 -2.95 9.78
N LEU A 62 -8.13 -1.85 10.46
CA LEU A 62 -7.14 -0.88 10.92
C LEU A 62 -7.06 -0.97 12.45
N GLN A 63 -5.85 -1.10 12.98
CA GLN A 63 -5.58 -1.06 14.41
C GLN A 63 -4.58 0.06 14.71
N PRO A 64 -4.90 1.04 15.57
CA PRO A 64 -3.96 2.10 15.90
C PRO A 64 -2.73 1.53 16.62
N GLU A 65 -1.54 1.95 16.17
CA GLU A 65 -0.26 1.61 16.79
C GLU A 65 0.27 2.83 17.53
N ARG A 66 0.65 2.65 18.80
CA ARG A 66 1.25 3.71 19.61
C ARG A 66 2.67 3.34 20.02
N GLN A 67 3.59 4.29 19.93
CA GLN A 67 4.93 4.19 20.49
C GLN A 67 5.11 5.30 21.53
N ASN A 68 5.56 4.93 22.73
CA ASN A 68 5.73 5.87 23.85
C ASN A 68 4.47 6.72 24.14
N GLY A 69 3.28 6.13 23.96
CA GLY A 69 1.99 6.80 24.16
C GLY A 69 1.51 7.65 22.97
N ASN A 70 2.36 7.91 21.97
CA ASN A 70 2.00 8.69 20.78
C ASN A 70 1.52 7.77 19.66
N LEU A 71 0.47 8.17 18.95
CA LEU A 71 0.03 7.47 17.74
C LEU A 71 1.10 7.62 16.65
N VAL A 72 1.56 6.50 16.10
CA VAL A 72 2.56 6.47 15.02
C VAL A 72 1.99 6.00 13.69
N GLY A 73 0.74 5.51 13.70
CA GLY A 73 0.07 5.04 12.50
C GLY A 73 -0.95 3.94 12.80
N TYR A 74 -1.28 3.15 11.77
CA TYR A 74 -2.27 2.09 11.86
C TYR A 74 -1.75 0.78 11.27
N ARG A 75 -1.77 -0.30 12.04
CA ARG A 75 -1.54 -1.64 11.52
C ARG A 75 -2.72 -2.09 10.67
N ILE A 76 -2.41 -2.66 9.51
CA ILE A 76 -3.41 -3.16 8.56
C ILE A 76 -3.50 -4.69 8.59
N TYR A 77 -4.72 -5.20 8.56
CA TYR A 77 -5.02 -6.61 8.45
C TYR A 77 -6.10 -6.85 7.41
N PRO A 78 -6.11 -8.02 6.75
CA PRO A 78 -7.21 -8.36 5.86
C PRO A 78 -8.52 -8.47 6.64
N GLY A 79 -9.60 -8.02 6.00
CA GLY A 79 -10.97 -8.27 6.43
C GLY A 79 -11.46 -9.66 6.02
N ALA A 80 -12.79 -9.82 5.98
CA ALA A 80 -13.44 -11.05 5.52
C ALA A 80 -13.15 -11.33 4.03
N ASP A 81 -13.06 -10.28 3.22
CA ASP A 81 -12.77 -10.36 1.78
C ASP A 81 -11.30 -10.02 1.53
N ARG A 82 -10.47 -11.07 1.46
CA ARG A 82 -9.00 -10.95 1.42
C ARG A 82 -8.45 -10.60 0.05
N GLY A 83 -9.24 -10.79 -1.02
CA GLY A 83 -8.77 -10.71 -2.40
C GLY A 83 -8.15 -9.35 -2.72
N LEU A 84 -8.75 -8.27 -2.25
CA LEU A 84 -8.23 -6.92 -2.46
C LEU A 84 -6.91 -6.65 -1.74
N PHE A 85 -6.82 -7.11 -0.48
CA PHE A 85 -5.65 -6.95 0.36
C PHE A 85 -4.43 -7.64 -0.27
N GLU A 86 -4.63 -8.86 -0.79
CA GLU A 86 -3.58 -9.64 -1.45
C GLU A 86 -3.23 -9.09 -2.83
N LYS A 87 -4.22 -8.71 -3.66
CA LYS A 87 -4.00 -8.10 -4.97
C LYS A 87 -3.24 -6.77 -4.90
N ALA A 88 -3.46 -5.98 -3.85
CA ALA A 88 -2.73 -4.74 -3.58
C ALA A 88 -1.29 -4.98 -3.09
N GLY A 89 -0.88 -6.23 -2.89
CA GLY A 89 0.46 -6.58 -2.38
C GLY A 89 0.69 -6.13 -0.94
N LEU A 90 -0.39 -5.92 -0.18
CA LEU A 90 -0.32 -5.59 1.24
C LEU A 90 -0.05 -6.85 2.05
N LYS A 91 0.70 -6.70 3.14
CA LYS A 91 1.00 -7.80 4.06
C LYS A 91 0.33 -7.56 5.40
N PRO A 92 -0.28 -8.60 6.02
CA PRO A 92 -0.90 -8.44 7.33
C PRO A 92 0.13 -7.98 8.36
N GLY A 93 -0.26 -7.01 9.20
CA GLY A 93 0.59 -6.46 10.26
C GLY A 93 1.52 -5.33 9.82
N GLU A 94 1.53 -4.94 8.54
CA GLU A 94 2.23 -3.72 8.09
C GLU A 94 1.67 -2.48 8.78
N LEU A 95 2.55 -1.53 9.09
CA LEU A 95 2.20 -0.27 9.73
C LEU A 95 2.05 0.83 8.67
N VAL A 96 0.85 1.38 8.51
CA VAL A 96 0.65 2.57 7.68
C VAL A 96 1.03 3.80 8.48
N THR A 97 2.05 4.53 8.03
CA THR A 97 2.56 5.74 8.70
C THR A 97 2.09 7.02 8.02
N ALA A 98 1.79 6.98 6.71
CA ALA A 98 1.32 8.14 5.96
C ALA A 98 0.44 7.76 4.76
N VAL A 99 -0.44 8.69 4.37
CA VAL A 99 -1.24 8.62 3.13
C VAL A 99 -1.08 9.94 2.38
N ASN A 100 -0.76 9.86 1.09
CA ASN A 100 -0.45 10.99 0.22
C ASN A 100 0.61 11.93 0.81
N GLY A 101 1.60 11.37 1.50
CA GLY A 101 2.66 12.12 2.17
C GLY A 101 2.24 12.80 3.47
N GLN A 102 0.97 12.69 3.88
CA GLN A 102 0.50 13.20 5.17
C GLN A 102 0.58 12.11 6.25
N PRO A 103 1.20 12.38 7.41
CA PRO A 103 1.34 11.41 8.48
C PRO A 103 -0.01 11.05 9.13
N LEU A 104 -0.10 9.80 9.61
CA LEU A 104 -1.25 9.26 10.33
C LEU A 104 -1.05 9.25 11.86
N ASP A 105 -0.25 10.19 12.37
CA ASP A 105 0.07 10.36 13.80
C ASP A 105 -0.99 11.13 14.59
N ASN A 106 -1.97 11.72 13.90
CA ASN A 106 -3.07 12.45 14.50
C ASN A 106 -4.43 11.83 14.10
N PRO A 107 -5.28 11.40 15.06
CA PRO A 107 -6.58 10.79 14.76
C PRO A 107 -7.52 11.67 13.92
N ALA A 108 -7.60 12.98 14.20
CA ALA A 108 -8.48 13.89 13.49
C ALA A 108 -8.01 14.14 12.05
N ALA A 109 -6.69 14.27 11.85
CA ALA A 109 -6.11 14.37 10.51
C ALA A 109 -6.29 13.08 9.70
N SER A 110 -6.15 11.92 10.37
CA SER A 110 -6.35 10.60 9.76
C SER A 110 -7.77 10.42 9.21
N LEU A 111 -8.80 10.86 9.95
CA LEU A 111 -10.19 10.82 9.49
C LEU A 111 -10.40 11.67 8.23
N LYS A 112 -9.84 12.90 8.21
CA LYS A 112 -9.93 13.79 7.05
C LYS A 112 -9.26 13.19 5.82
N LEU A 113 -8.11 12.54 6.00
CA LEU A 113 -7.41 11.83 4.93
C LEU A 113 -8.25 10.70 4.35
N LEU A 114 -8.93 9.94 5.21
CA LEU A 114 -9.81 8.85 4.77
C LEU A 114 -11.01 9.38 3.96
N SER A 115 -11.60 10.50 4.37
CA SER A 115 -12.65 11.16 3.60
C SER A 115 -12.16 11.63 2.22
N ASN A 116 -10.96 12.19 2.14
CA ASN A 116 -10.36 12.60 0.87
C ASN A 116 -10.02 11.40 -0.02
N LEU A 117 -9.59 10.29 0.58
CA LEU A 117 -9.32 9.05 -0.14
C LEU A 117 -10.58 8.50 -0.82
N ALA A 118 -11.72 8.65 -0.15
CA ALA A 118 -12.99 8.14 -0.63
C ALA A 118 -13.43 8.81 -1.95
N SER A 119 -13.03 10.06 -2.20
CA SER A 119 -13.28 10.78 -3.45
C SER A 119 -12.11 10.77 -4.44
N ALA A 120 -10.94 10.26 -4.05
CA ALA A 120 -9.74 10.25 -4.88
C ALA A 120 -9.74 9.07 -5.88
N SER A 121 -9.12 9.28 -7.05
CA SER A 121 -8.89 8.23 -8.06
C SER A 121 -7.62 7.42 -7.80
N SER A 122 -6.73 7.91 -6.93
CA SER A 122 -5.54 7.18 -6.51
C SER A 122 -5.04 7.68 -5.15
N ALA A 123 -4.20 6.88 -4.51
CA ALA A 123 -3.50 7.28 -3.30
C ALA A 123 -2.14 6.59 -3.15
N SER A 124 -1.21 7.31 -2.54
CA SER A 124 0.10 6.78 -2.15
C SER A 124 0.10 6.47 -0.66
N VAL A 125 0.34 5.23 -0.29
CA VAL A 125 0.34 4.76 1.10
C VAL A 125 1.76 4.40 1.51
N THR A 126 2.26 5.05 2.56
CA THR A 126 3.56 4.73 3.15
C THR A 126 3.36 3.65 4.22
N LEU A 127 4.02 2.51 4.00
CA LEU A 127 3.98 1.33 4.85
C LEU A 127 5.36 1.13 5.48
N GLU A 128 5.36 0.68 6.73
CA GLU A 128 6.56 0.28 7.46
C GLU A 128 6.45 -1.17 7.93
N ARG A 129 7.53 -1.91 7.73
CA ARG A 129 7.67 -3.29 8.18
C ARG A 129 9.11 -3.57 8.57
N ASP A 130 9.31 -4.12 9.77
CA ASP A 130 10.64 -4.49 10.27
C ASP A 130 11.65 -3.31 10.19
N GLY A 131 11.15 -2.08 10.38
CA GLY A 131 11.94 -0.84 10.28
C GLY A 131 12.22 -0.35 8.84
N GLN A 132 11.75 -1.06 7.82
CA GLN A 132 11.87 -0.64 6.42
C GLN A 132 10.58 0.02 5.94
N GLN A 133 10.71 1.19 5.33
CA GLN A 133 9.59 1.91 4.71
C GLN A 133 9.49 1.62 3.22
N ARG A 134 8.26 1.46 2.74
CA ARG A 134 7.93 1.38 1.32
C ARG A 134 6.65 2.15 1.01
N THR A 135 6.56 2.70 -0.18
CA THR A 135 5.36 3.38 -0.66
C THR A 135 4.65 2.52 -1.69
N VAL A 136 3.35 2.36 -1.54
CA VAL A 136 2.47 1.66 -2.49
C VAL A 136 1.47 2.65 -3.04
N THR A 137 1.37 2.74 -4.36
CA THR A 137 0.33 3.54 -5.03
C THR A 137 -0.84 2.63 -5.37
N VAL A 138 -2.02 2.99 -4.91
CA VAL A 138 -3.29 2.30 -5.19
C VAL A 138 -4.11 3.22 -6.10
N ASN A 139 -4.65 2.67 -7.19
CA ASN A 139 -5.55 3.38 -8.09
C ASN A 139 -6.96 2.78 -7.93
N PHE A 140 -7.96 3.64 -7.74
CA PHE A 140 -9.36 3.25 -7.49
C PHE A 140 -10.25 3.42 -8.72
#